data_AF-A0ABD6CEQ0-F1
#
_entry.id   AF-A0ABD6CEQ0-F1
#
_cell.length_a   1.000
_cell.length_b   1.000
_cell.length_c   1.000
_cell.angle_alpha   90.00
_cell.angle_beta   90.00
_cell.angle_gamma   90.00
#
_symmetry.space_group_name_H-M   'P 1'
#
loop_
_entity.id
_entity.type
_entity.pdbx_description
1 polymer ?
#
loop_
_entity_poly.entity_id
_entity_poly.type
_entity_poly.pdbx_seq_one_letter_code
_entity_poly.pdbx_strand_id
1 'polypeptide(L)'
;MSVLQGIVRFASRNPGSTAQILFSAVLACATIAYTFGVFRQVSEMRTDRLTRNKPLVTPTIDTKYAVNHFFAIENTGEGVAYDVEAEWWCDEGDKQTWKIPLLSPGERRTFPLPFGGEDGTITTSGQIEDAAGRDAVIEFRVRYSDSLGNRYTPEKNSDEATASIGVLDTIQTREDAEEYVDESPVKAIADEMEEVTKRLERIERSIEMEYLEGNAKQEIRDRLTELVREEGVLTFGELVDSLSLDKTVVAGMVYELRGSGQVDFDETDGFPFKDSDVEIEYVDNG
;
A
#
# COMPACT_ATOMS: atom_id res chain seq x y z
N MET A 1 -37.66 5.22 57.45
CA MET A 1 -36.50 6.14 57.32
C MET A 1 -35.81 5.77 56.02
N SER A 2 -35.77 6.65 55.02
CA SER A 2 -35.37 6.25 53.66
C SER A 2 -33.86 6.00 53.57
N VAL A 3 -33.45 5.06 52.72
CA VAL A 3 -32.03 4.73 52.47
C VAL A 3 -31.22 5.99 52.10
N LEU A 4 -31.84 6.92 51.37
CA LEU A 4 -31.26 8.23 51.03
C LEU A 4 -30.93 9.10 52.26
N GLN A 5 -31.79 9.13 53.27
CA GLN A 5 -31.51 9.89 54.51
C GLN A 5 -30.34 9.28 55.31
N GLY A 6 -30.17 7.95 55.24
CA GLY A 6 -29.03 7.25 55.84
C GLY A 6 -27.71 7.58 55.13
N ILE A 7 -27.72 7.61 53.79
CA ILE A 7 -26.56 7.95 52.96
C ILE A 7 -26.12 9.40 53.21
N VAL A 8 -27.06 10.35 53.26
CA VAL A 8 -26.74 11.77 53.49
C VAL A 8 -26.14 12.02 54.88
N ARG A 9 -26.62 11.34 55.92
CA ARG A 9 -26.03 11.42 57.27
C ARG A 9 -24.66 10.78 57.37
N PHE A 10 -24.43 9.68 56.66
CA PHE A 10 -23.12 9.03 56.62
C PHE A 10 -22.10 9.92 55.90
N ALA A 11 -22.51 10.52 54.78
CA ALA A 11 -21.70 11.42 53.98
C ALA A 11 -21.25 12.66 54.76
N SER A 12 -22.15 13.28 55.53
CA SER A 12 -21.83 14.46 56.33
C SER A 12 -20.95 14.18 57.55
N ARG A 13 -20.99 12.95 58.09
CA ARG A 13 -20.14 12.54 59.23
C ARG A 13 -18.74 12.07 58.83
N ASN A 14 -18.57 11.54 57.62
CA ASN A 14 -17.30 10.96 57.17
C ASN A 14 -16.92 11.47 55.77
N PRO A 15 -16.52 12.76 55.64
CA PRO A 15 -16.26 13.36 54.33
C PRO A 15 -15.10 12.68 53.58
N GLY A 16 -14.05 12.26 54.29
CA GLY A 16 -12.90 11.58 53.67
C GLY A 16 -13.24 10.21 53.07
N SER A 17 -13.99 9.38 53.80
CA SER A 17 -14.43 8.07 53.32
C SER A 17 -15.42 8.19 52.15
N THR A 18 -16.31 9.20 52.20
CA THR A 18 -17.26 9.47 51.11
C THR A 18 -16.55 9.90 49.83
N ALA A 19 -15.54 10.77 49.94
CA ALA A 19 -14.72 11.17 48.80
C ALA A 19 -13.98 9.96 48.20
N GLN A 20 -13.38 9.10 49.02
CA GLN A 20 -12.69 7.88 48.55
C GLN A 20 -13.63 6.90 47.82
N ILE A 21 -14.85 6.71 48.33
CA ILE A 21 -15.86 5.87 47.67
C ILE A 21 -16.26 6.48 46.32
N LEU A 22 -16.48 7.80 46.29
CA LEU A 22 -16.87 8.49 45.06
C LEU A 22 -15.75 8.47 44.01
N PHE A 23 -14.50 8.71 44.39
CA PHE A 23 -13.35 8.60 43.49
C PHE A 23 -13.17 7.17 42.97
N SER A 24 -13.31 6.17 43.84
CA SER A 24 -13.24 4.75 43.43
C SER A 24 -14.37 4.39 42.44
N ALA A 25 -15.59 4.90 42.66
CA ALA A 25 -16.72 4.68 41.77
C ALA A 25 -16.51 5.35 40.41
N VAL A 26 -16.04 6.61 40.40
CA VAL A 26 -15.69 7.32 39.15
C VAL A 26 -14.60 6.59 38.39
N LEU A 27 -13.54 6.14 39.08
CA LEU A 27 -12.46 5.37 38.47
C LEU A 27 -12.97 4.05 37.89
N ALA A 28 -13.84 3.33 38.60
CA ALA A 28 -14.45 2.09 38.12
C ALA A 28 -15.32 2.34 36.86
N CYS A 29 -16.14 3.40 36.86
CA CYS A 29 -16.92 3.78 35.68
C CYS A 29 -16.03 4.16 34.49
N ALA A 30 -14.97 4.95 34.73
CA ALA A 30 -14.00 5.30 33.69
C ALA A 30 -13.30 4.05 33.13
N THR A 31 -12.95 3.10 34.00
CA THR A 31 -12.34 1.81 33.61
C THR A 31 -13.30 0.98 32.77
N ILE A 32 -14.58 0.89 33.14
CA ILE A 32 -15.61 0.18 32.37
C ILE A 32 -15.80 0.83 31.00
N ALA A 33 -15.91 2.16 30.95
CA ALA A 33 -16.07 2.90 29.69
C ALA A 33 -14.87 2.70 28.76
N TYR A 34 -13.65 2.80 29.31
CA TYR A 34 -12.42 2.52 28.57
C TYR A 34 -12.37 1.09 28.05
N THR A 35 -12.69 0.11 28.91
CA THR A 35 -12.71 -1.32 28.54
C THR A 35 -13.69 -1.57 27.40
N PHE A 36 -14.89 -0.98 27.47
CA PHE A 36 -15.89 -1.10 26.41
C PHE A 36 -15.41 -0.48 25.09
N GLY A 37 -14.76 0.69 25.15
CA GLY A 37 -14.15 1.33 23.98
C GLY A 37 -13.07 0.46 23.33
N VAL A 38 -12.18 -0.11 24.13
CA VAL A 38 -11.13 -1.02 23.65
C VAL A 38 -11.74 -2.28 23.02
N PHE A 39 -12.75 -2.89 23.65
CA PHE A 39 -13.43 -4.06 23.09
C PHE A 39 -14.05 -3.76 21.72
N ARG A 40 -14.69 -2.61 21.57
CA ARG A 40 -15.27 -2.19 20.28
C ARG A 40 -14.18 -2.00 19.23
N GLN A 41 -13.10 -1.27 19.55
CA GLN A 41 -12.00 -1.05 18.63
C GLN A 41 -11.32 -2.35 18.19
N VAL A 42 -11.09 -3.28 19.12
CA VAL A 42 -10.54 -4.61 18.81
C VAL A 42 -11.48 -5.39 17.90
N SER A 43 -12.79 -5.30 18.10
CA SER A 43 -13.78 -5.97 17.24
C SER A 43 -13.79 -5.40 15.82
N GLU A 44 -13.73 -4.08 15.67
CA GLU A 44 -13.66 -3.41 14.37
C GLU A 44 -12.36 -3.78 13.65
N MET A 45 -11.21 -3.71 14.34
CA MET A 45 -9.93 -4.15 13.79
C MET A 45 -9.90 -5.62 13.40
N ARG A 46 -10.60 -6.49 14.14
CA ARG A 46 -10.68 -7.92 13.79
C ARG A 46 -11.46 -8.12 12.50
N THR A 47 -12.59 -7.43 12.34
CA THR A 47 -13.39 -7.48 11.12
C THR A 47 -12.59 -6.94 9.93
N ASP A 48 -11.92 -5.79 10.09
CA ASP A 48 -11.09 -5.22 9.03
C ASP A 48 -9.95 -6.15 8.61
N ARG A 49 -9.31 -6.82 9.58
CA ARG A 49 -8.27 -7.82 9.30
C ARG A 49 -8.82 -9.04 8.56
N LEU A 50 -10.04 -9.48 8.87
CA LEU A 50 -10.67 -10.59 8.17
C LEU A 50 -10.97 -10.22 6.73
N THR A 51 -11.43 -8.99 6.46
CA THR A 51 -11.72 -8.52 5.11
C THR A 51 -10.44 -8.30 4.30
N ARG A 52 -9.45 -7.58 4.86
CA ARG A 52 -8.18 -7.26 4.17
C ARG A 52 -7.28 -8.46 3.91
N ASN A 53 -7.43 -9.53 4.67
CA ASN A 53 -6.63 -10.75 4.48
C ASN A 53 -7.46 -11.89 3.89
N LYS A 54 -8.62 -11.60 3.30
CA LYS A 54 -9.45 -12.61 2.67
C LYS A 54 -8.88 -12.96 1.29
N PRO A 55 -8.39 -14.19 1.07
CA PRO A 55 -8.11 -14.66 -0.28
C PRO A 55 -9.42 -14.86 -1.04
N LEU A 56 -9.39 -14.68 -2.35
CA LEU A 56 -10.50 -14.99 -3.23
C LEU A 56 -9.94 -15.67 -4.47
N VAL A 57 -10.14 -16.98 -4.58
CA VAL A 57 -9.62 -17.77 -5.69
C VAL A 57 -10.68 -17.88 -6.77
N THR A 58 -10.48 -17.16 -7.87
CA THR A 58 -11.44 -17.04 -8.96
C THR A 58 -10.91 -17.72 -10.21
N PRO A 59 -11.73 -18.55 -10.89
CA PRO A 59 -11.38 -19.09 -12.18
C PRO A 59 -11.63 -18.06 -13.29
N THR A 60 -10.86 -18.10 -14.37
CA THR A 60 -11.02 -17.24 -15.54
C THR A 60 -10.47 -17.92 -16.80
N ILE A 61 -10.68 -17.32 -17.97
CA ILE A 61 -10.10 -17.77 -19.24
C ILE A 61 -9.04 -16.75 -19.66
N ASP A 62 -7.79 -17.19 -19.72
CA ASP A 62 -6.67 -16.37 -20.14
C ASP A 62 -6.42 -16.54 -21.64
N THR A 63 -6.25 -15.44 -22.36
CA THR A 63 -5.98 -15.46 -23.80
C THR A 63 -4.54 -15.04 -24.07
N LYS A 64 -3.72 -15.99 -24.51
CA LYS A 64 -2.31 -15.74 -24.87
C LYS A 64 -2.13 -15.77 -26.38
N TYR A 65 -1.21 -14.95 -26.88
CA TYR A 65 -0.86 -14.87 -28.30
C TYR A 65 -2.08 -14.59 -29.20
N ALA A 66 -3.07 -13.84 -28.67
CA ALA A 66 -4.32 -13.45 -29.31
C ALA A 66 -5.29 -14.58 -29.73
N VAL A 67 -4.85 -15.84 -29.79
CA VAL A 67 -5.67 -16.94 -30.32
C VAL A 67 -5.72 -18.16 -29.42
N ASN A 68 -4.85 -18.28 -28.42
CA ASN A 68 -4.79 -19.47 -27.57
C ASN A 68 -5.46 -19.17 -26.22
N HIS A 69 -6.50 -19.93 -25.91
CA HIS A 69 -7.21 -19.81 -24.65
C HIS A 69 -6.74 -20.86 -23.65
N PHE A 70 -6.62 -20.45 -22.38
CA PHE A 70 -6.19 -21.29 -21.27
C PHE A 70 -7.14 -21.11 -20.10
N PHE A 71 -7.37 -22.18 -19.35
CA PHE A 71 -8.02 -22.05 -18.06
C PHE A 71 -7.05 -21.40 -17.08
N ALA A 72 -7.48 -20.43 -16.30
CA ALA A 72 -6.64 -19.76 -15.34
C ALA A 72 -7.32 -19.70 -13.98
N ILE A 73 -6.50 -19.83 -12.94
CA ILE A 73 -6.90 -19.65 -11.55
C ILE A 73 -6.09 -18.49 -11.02
N GLU A 74 -6.78 -17.50 -10.45
CA GLU A 74 -6.17 -16.29 -9.91
C GLU A 74 -6.67 -16.05 -8.49
N ASN A 75 -5.79 -15.56 -7.63
CA ASN A 75 -6.21 -15.00 -6.35
C ASN A 75 -6.49 -13.50 -6.51
N THR A 76 -7.75 -13.14 -6.69
CA THR A 76 -8.21 -11.75 -6.83
C THR A 76 -8.47 -11.09 -5.48
N GLY A 77 -8.28 -11.82 -4.37
CA GLY A 77 -8.41 -11.30 -3.02
C GLY A 77 -7.14 -10.58 -2.54
N GLU A 78 -7.27 -9.81 -1.46
CA GLU A 78 -6.14 -9.12 -0.82
C GLU A 78 -5.30 -10.06 0.06
N GLY A 79 -5.86 -11.21 0.45
CA GLY A 79 -5.20 -12.21 1.29
C GLY A 79 -4.48 -13.31 0.53
N VAL A 80 -3.50 -13.95 1.17
CA VAL A 80 -2.80 -15.12 0.62
C VAL A 80 -3.65 -16.38 0.80
N ALA A 81 -3.78 -17.19 -0.26
CA ALA A 81 -4.43 -18.49 -0.20
C ALA A 81 -3.41 -19.60 0.01
N TYR A 82 -3.62 -20.44 1.02
CA TYR A 82 -2.78 -21.58 1.38
C TYR A 82 -3.48 -22.90 1.06
N ASP A 83 -2.66 -23.92 0.77
CA ASP A 83 -3.11 -25.30 0.52
C ASP A 83 -4.26 -25.34 -0.51
N VAL A 84 -4.08 -24.63 -1.61
CA VAL A 84 -5.11 -24.48 -2.64
C VAL A 84 -5.23 -25.80 -3.39
N GLU A 85 -6.40 -26.42 -3.30
CA GLU A 85 -6.82 -27.59 -4.05
C GLU A 85 -8.00 -27.19 -4.94
N ALA A 86 -7.73 -27.09 -6.23
CA ALA A 86 -8.72 -26.72 -7.23
C ALA A 86 -9.09 -27.93 -8.08
N GLU A 87 -10.35 -27.95 -8.47
CA GLU A 87 -10.93 -28.97 -9.32
C GLU A 87 -11.75 -28.29 -10.42
N TRP A 88 -11.55 -28.68 -11.67
CA TRP A 88 -12.37 -28.20 -12.77
C TRP A 88 -12.68 -29.30 -13.77
N TRP A 89 -13.83 -29.17 -14.42
CA TRP A 89 -14.30 -30.08 -15.46
C TRP A 89 -15.30 -29.35 -16.34
N CYS A 90 -15.67 -29.96 -17.46
CA CYS A 90 -16.79 -29.53 -18.28
C CYS A 90 -17.73 -30.71 -18.45
N ASP A 91 -19.04 -30.49 -18.32
CA ASP A 91 -20.12 -31.45 -18.56
C ASP A 91 -19.77 -32.94 -18.38
N GLU A 92 -19.33 -33.61 -19.46
CA GLU A 92 -19.04 -35.06 -19.52
C GLU A 92 -17.53 -35.41 -19.46
N GLY A 93 -16.66 -34.44 -19.26
CA GLY A 93 -15.20 -34.58 -19.25
C GLY A 93 -14.62 -35.06 -17.92
N ASP A 94 -13.39 -35.58 -18.00
CA ASP A 94 -12.63 -36.00 -16.82
C ASP A 94 -12.29 -34.80 -15.94
N LYS A 95 -12.49 -35.01 -14.63
CA LYS A 95 -12.21 -34.01 -13.61
C LYS A 95 -10.72 -33.82 -13.44
N GLN A 96 -10.25 -32.60 -13.69
CA GLN A 96 -8.87 -32.21 -13.45
C GLN A 96 -8.73 -31.69 -12.01
N THR A 97 -7.65 -32.09 -11.35
CA THR A 97 -7.33 -31.64 -9.99
C THR A 97 -5.94 -31.05 -9.97
N TRP A 98 -5.81 -29.91 -9.30
CA TRP A 98 -4.54 -29.24 -9.12
C TRP A 98 -4.35 -28.80 -7.68
N LYS A 99 -3.12 -28.91 -7.21
CA LYS A 99 -2.73 -28.57 -5.84
C LYS A 99 -1.50 -27.67 -5.87
N ILE A 100 -1.58 -26.54 -5.18
CA ILE A 100 -0.45 -25.64 -4.95
C ILE A 100 -0.40 -25.28 -3.46
N PRO A 101 0.79 -25.26 -2.83
CA PRO A 101 0.89 -24.89 -1.41
C PRO A 101 0.48 -23.45 -1.14
N LEU A 102 0.63 -22.56 -2.12
CA LEU A 102 0.49 -21.11 -1.93
C LEU A 102 0.03 -20.44 -3.22
N LEU A 103 -0.92 -19.52 -3.12
CA LEU A 103 -1.31 -18.59 -4.19
C LEU A 103 -1.39 -17.17 -3.62
N SER A 104 -0.42 -16.33 -3.99
CA SER A 104 -0.30 -14.96 -3.49
C SER A 104 -1.37 -14.04 -4.10
N PRO A 105 -1.72 -12.90 -3.47
CA PRO A 105 -2.60 -11.90 -4.07
C PRO A 105 -2.11 -11.48 -5.46
N GLY A 106 -3.02 -11.50 -6.45
CA GLY A 106 -2.73 -11.21 -7.86
C GLY A 106 -1.92 -12.29 -8.58
N GLU A 107 -1.55 -13.39 -7.91
CA GLU A 107 -0.87 -14.50 -8.56
C GLU A 107 -1.85 -15.30 -9.42
N ARG A 108 -1.47 -15.54 -10.67
CA ARG A 108 -2.25 -16.29 -11.65
C ARG A 108 -1.51 -17.53 -12.12
N ARG A 109 -2.21 -18.65 -12.22
CA ARG A 109 -1.70 -19.91 -12.80
C ARG A 109 -2.59 -20.36 -13.95
N THR A 110 -1.97 -20.79 -15.04
CA THR A 110 -2.65 -21.16 -16.28
C THR A 110 -2.51 -22.65 -16.56
N PHE A 111 -3.59 -23.26 -17.03
CA PHE A 111 -3.74 -24.67 -17.33
C PHE A 111 -4.31 -24.83 -18.75
N PRO A 112 -4.02 -25.95 -19.42
CA PRO A 112 -4.72 -26.29 -20.65
C PRO A 112 -6.23 -26.41 -20.38
N LEU A 113 -7.04 -25.98 -21.34
CA LEU A 113 -8.48 -26.22 -21.28
C LEU A 113 -8.78 -27.72 -21.38
N PRO A 114 -9.84 -28.21 -20.71
CA PRO A 114 -10.20 -29.63 -20.69
C PRO A 114 -10.66 -30.19 -22.04
N PHE A 115 -10.65 -29.39 -23.11
CA PHE A 115 -11.12 -29.72 -24.46
C PHE A 115 -10.00 -29.84 -25.50
N GLY A 116 -8.75 -29.53 -25.12
CA GLY A 116 -7.61 -29.71 -26.01
C GLY A 116 -7.34 -31.20 -26.23
N GLY A 117 -7.03 -31.60 -27.48
CA GLY A 117 -6.65 -32.99 -27.81
C GLY A 117 -5.47 -33.51 -26.99
N GLU A 118 -5.07 -34.78 -27.20
CA GLU A 118 -4.11 -35.55 -26.37
C GLU A 118 -2.81 -34.82 -25.95
N ASP A 119 -2.38 -33.79 -26.69
CA ASP A 119 -1.16 -33.03 -26.40
C ASP A 119 -1.36 -31.74 -25.58
N GLY A 120 -2.60 -31.36 -25.22
CA GLY A 120 -2.89 -30.18 -24.39
C GLY A 120 -2.50 -28.83 -25.04
N THR A 121 -2.10 -28.85 -26.31
CA THR A 121 -1.60 -27.68 -27.04
C THR A 121 -2.65 -27.15 -28.02
N ILE A 122 -3.18 -25.98 -27.65
CA ILE A 122 -3.88 -24.99 -28.48
C ILE A 122 -5.38 -25.23 -28.66
N THR A 123 -6.17 -24.40 -27.97
CA THR A 123 -7.63 -24.30 -28.01
C THR A 123 -7.99 -22.90 -28.52
N THR A 124 -7.99 -22.74 -29.85
CA THR A 124 -8.59 -21.56 -30.48
C THR A 124 -10.11 -21.57 -30.30
N SER A 125 -10.78 -20.42 -30.40
CA SER A 125 -12.23 -20.34 -30.20
C SER A 125 -13.02 -21.32 -31.09
N GLY A 126 -12.61 -21.48 -32.35
CA GLY A 126 -13.22 -22.47 -33.26
C GLY A 126 -13.02 -23.92 -32.83
N GLN A 127 -11.83 -24.27 -32.31
CA GLN A 127 -11.60 -25.62 -31.77
C GLN A 127 -12.39 -25.88 -30.47
N ILE A 128 -12.63 -24.85 -29.67
CA ILE A 128 -13.48 -24.96 -28.47
C ILE A 128 -14.93 -25.21 -28.89
N GLU A 129 -15.43 -24.43 -29.85
CA GLU A 129 -16.79 -24.61 -30.41
C GLU A 129 -16.96 -26.01 -31.02
N ASP A 130 -15.98 -26.50 -31.78
CA ASP A 130 -16.01 -27.83 -32.38
C ASP A 130 -15.96 -28.97 -31.34
N ALA A 131 -15.19 -28.80 -30.26
CA ALA A 131 -14.95 -29.84 -29.27
C ALA A 131 -16.02 -29.89 -28.17
N ALA A 132 -16.54 -28.74 -27.73
CA ALA A 132 -17.41 -28.62 -26.56
C ALA A 132 -18.75 -27.93 -26.87
N GLY A 133 -18.93 -27.38 -28.07
CA GLY A 133 -20.12 -26.63 -28.45
C GLY A 133 -20.09 -25.17 -27.97
N ARG A 134 -21.10 -24.41 -28.40
CA ARG A 134 -21.24 -22.98 -28.07
C ARG A 134 -21.50 -22.72 -26.59
N ASP A 135 -22.22 -23.63 -25.95
CA ASP A 135 -22.69 -23.50 -24.57
C ASP A 135 -21.75 -24.20 -23.56
N ALA A 136 -20.48 -24.39 -23.91
CA ALA A 136 -19.52 -25.10 -23.06
C ALA A 136 -19.32 -24.36 -21.72
N VAL A 137 -19.60 -25.05 -20.60
CA VAL A 137 -19.44 -24.51 -19.25
C VAL A 137 -18.37 -25.26 -18.49
N ILE A 138 -17.36 -24.54 -18.00
CA ILE A 138 -16.39 -25.07 -17.04
C ILE A 138 -16.95 -24.89 -15.64
N GLU A 139 -17.16 -26.01 -14.97
CA GLU A 139 -17.45 -26.07 -13.54
C GLU A 139 -16.15 -26.05 -12.76
N PHE A 140 -16.08 -25.20 -11.74
CA PHE A 140 -14.91 -25.01 -10.89
C PHE A 140 -15.28 -25.15 -9.42
N ARG A 141 -14.44 -25.87 -8.69
CA ARG A 141 -14.48 -25.97 -7.23
C ARG A 141 -13.10 -25.79 -6.65
N VAL A 142 -13.02 -25.10 -5.52
CA VAL A 142 -11.74 -24.87 -4.85
C VAL A 142 -11.86 -25.00 -3.34
N ARG A 143 -10.79 -25.51 -2.74
CA ARG A 143 -10.57 -25.55 -1.30
C ARG A 143 -9.29 -24.81 -1.01
N TYR A 144 -9.30 -23.92 -0.01
CA TYR A 144 -8.13 -23.16 0.40
C TYR A 144 -8.26 -22.68 1.84
N SER A 145 -7.16 -22.24 2.42
CA SER A 145 -7.13 -21.62 3.75
C SER A 145 -6.52 -20.22 3.67
N ASP A 146 -6.84 -19.35 4.62
CA ASP A 146 -6.19 -18.04 4.76
C ASP A 146 -5.06 -18.06 5.81
N SER A 147 -4.35 -16.94 5.91
CA SER A 147 -3.27 -16.74 6.90
C SER A 147 -3.76 -16.76 8.36
N LEU A 148 -5.06 -16.62 8.59
CA LEU A 148 -5.69 -16.61 9.92
C LEU A 148 -6.20 -18.00 10.33
N GLY A 149 -6.04 -19.00 9.45
CA GLY A 149 -6.47 -20.38 9.69
C GLY A 149 -7.93 -20.67 9.35
N ASN A 150 -8.64 -19.72 8.71
CA ASN A 150 -9.97 -19.96 8.19
C ASN A 150 -9.89 -20.87 6.96
N ARG A 151 -10.85 -21.79 6.83
CA ARG A 151 -10.90 -22.76 5.72
C ARG A 151 -12.12 -22.49 4.85
N TYR A 152 -11.88 -22.42 3.56
CA TYR A 152 -12.87 -22.21 2.52
C TYR A 152 -13.05 -23.53 1.78
N THR A 153 -14.27 -24.07 1.83
CA THR A 153 -14.62 -25.31 1.13
C THR A 153 -15.97 -25.14 0.44
N PRO A 154 -16.23 -25.87 -0.67
CA PRO A 154 -17.49 -25.81 -1.39
C PRO A 154 -18.72 -26.04 -0.52
N GLU A 155 -18.60 -26.89 0.50
CA GLU A 155 -19.70 -27.26 1.39
C GLU A 155 -20.04 -26.16 2.41
N LYS A 156 -19.10 -25.25 2.69
CA LYS A 156 -19.26 -24.18 3.68
C LYS A 156 -19.48 -22.81 3.04
N ASN A 157 -18.78 -22.53 1.95
CA ASN A 157 -18.74 -21.22 1.31
C ASN A 157 -18.98 -21.37 -0.20
N SER A 158 -20.15 -21.87 -0.59
CA SER A 158 -20.45 -22.22 -2.00
C SER A 158 -20.15 -21.06 -2.96
N ASP A 159 -20.58 -19.85 -2.64
CA ASP A 159 -20.44 -18.69 -3.54
C ASP A 159 -18.97 -18.27 -3.78
N GLU A 160 -18.06 -18.63 -2.87
CA GLU A 160 -16.63 -18.27 -2.94
C GLU A 160 -15.73 -19.43 -3.35
N ALA A 161 -16.25 -20.66 -3.27
CA ALA A 161 -15.53 -21.90 -3.49
C ALA A 161 -16.04 -22.68 -4.70
N THR A 162 -17.10 -22.20 -5.36
CA THR A 162 -17.66 -22.78 -6.58
C THR A 162 -17.95 -21.68 -7.59
N ALA A 163 -17.71 -21.96 -8.87
CA ALA A 163 -18.04 -21.06 -9.96
C ALA A 163 -18.28 -21.86 -11.25
N SER A 164 -19.09 -21.31 -12.14
CA SER A 164 -19.36 -21.85 -13.47
C SER A 164 -19.02 -20.78 -14.51
N ILE A 165 -18.23 -21.12 -15.51
CA ILE A 165 -17.78 -20.18 -16.55
C ILE A 165 -18.24 -20.67 -17.92
N GLY A 166 -19.04 -19.88 -18.62
CA GLY A 166 -19.28 -20.05 -20.05
C GLY A 166 -18.00 -19.72 -20.82
N VAL A 167 -17.39 -20.72 -21.46
CA VAL A 167 -16.04 -20.60 -22.03
C VAL A 167 -16.03 -19.59 -23.17
N LEU A 168 -16.97 -19.72 -24.12
CA LEU A 168 -17.08 -18.83 -25.26
C LEU A 168 -17.66 -17.46 -24.87
N ASP A 169 -18.58 -17.38 -23.92
CA ASP A 169 -19.08 -16.10 -23.38
C ASP A 169 -17.96 -15.25 -22.73
N THR A 170 -16.94 -15.92 -22.18
CA THR A 170 -15.80 -15.26 -21.55
C THR A 170 -14.72 -14.87 -22.58
N ILE A 171 -14.69 -15.56 -23.73
CA ILE A 171 -13.81 -15.23 -24.83
C ILE A 171 -14.48 -14.15 -25.66
N GLN A 172 -14.00 -12.91 -25.58
CA GLN A 172 -14.48 -11.86 -26.49
C GLN A 172 -14.11 -12.23 -27.93
N THR A 173 -15.09 -12.73 -28.69
CA THR A 173 -14.94 -12.99 -30.12
C THR A 173 -14.76 -11.68 -30.87
N ARG A 174 -13.84 -11.66 -31.83
CA ARG A 174 -13.51 -10.49 -32.64
C ARG A 174 -14.73 -9.84 -33.34
N GLU A 175 -15.81 -10.59 -33.57
CA GLU A 175 -17.06 -10.08 -34.16
C GLU A 175 -17.83 -9.13 -33.21
N ASP A 176 -17.74 -9.32 -31.89
CA ASP A 176 -18.29 -8.37 -30.90
C ASP A 176 -17.34 -7.18 -30.64
N ALA A 177 -16.10 -7.28 -31.14
CA ALA A 177 -15.05 -6.27 -31.00
C ALA A 177 -14.96 -5.33 -32.22
N GLU A 178 -15.96 -5.30 -33.11
CA GLU A 178 -16.03 -4.28 -34.18
C GLU A 178 -16.15 -2.85 -33.62
N GLU A 179 -16.52 -2.68 -32.33
CA GLU A 179 -16.52 -1.37 -31.66
C GLU A 179 -15.18 -0.98 -31.01
N TYR A 180 -14.16 -1.87 -31.02
CA TYR A 180 -12.85 -1.64 -30.38
C TYR A 180 -11.65 -1.63 -31.34
N VAL A 181 -11.88 -1.39 -32.63
CA VAL A 181 -10.79 -1.01 -33.55
C VAL A 181 -10.78 0.50 -33.69
N ASP A 182 -10.14 1.20 -32.75
CA ASP A 182 -9.60 2.53 -33.11
C ASP A 182 -8.17 2.80 -32.62
N GLU A 183 -7.50 1.86 -31.96
CA GLU A 183 -6.05 1.99 -31.74
C GLU A 183 -5.35 0.68 -32.05
N SER A 184 -4.69 0.65 -33.21
CA SER A 184 -3.70 -0.37 -33.52
C SER A 184 -2.80 -0.58 -32.30
N PRO A 185 -2.50 -1.81 -31.88
CA PRO A 185 -1.56 -2.06 -30.79
C PRO A 185 -0.19 -1.40 -31.05
N VAL A 186 0.15 -1.12 -32.31
CA VAL A 186 1.33 -0.32 -32.68
C VAL A 186 1.18 1.15 -32.27
N LYS A 187 -0.03 1.71 -32.35
CA LYS A 187 -0.35 3.07 -31.89
C LYS A 187 -0.37 3.15 -30.36
N ALA A 188 -0.97 2.17 -29.67
CA ALA A 188 -0.91 2.11 -28.20
C ALA A 188 0.54 1.98 -27.69
N ILE A 189 1.36 1.13 -28.32
CA ILE A 189 2.80 1.04 -28.02
C ILE A 189 3.53 2.34 -28.36
N ALA A 190 3.18 3.00 -29.46
CA ALA A 190 3.78 4.29 -29.83
C ALA A 190 3.41 5.40 -28.83
N ASP A 191 2.16 5.45 -28.39
CA ASP A 191 1.67 6.42 -27.42
C ASP A 191 2.29 6.17 -26.02
N GLU A 192 2.42 4.91 -25.61
CA GLU A 192 3.16 4.53 -24.39
C GLU A 192 4.65 4.87 -24.50
N MET A 193 5.30 4.61 -25.65
CA MET A 193 6.69 5.00 -25.89
C MET A 193 6.86 6.52 -25.91
N GLU A 194 5.90 7.27 -26.45
CA GLU A 194 5.88 8.73 -26.44
C GLU A 194 5.71 9.26 -25.00
N GLU A 195 4.85 8.62 -24.19
CA GLU A 195 4.69 8.98 -22.79
C GLU A 195 5.94 8.65 -21.96
N VAL A 196 6.57 7.50 -22.18
CA VAL A 196 7.86 7.14 -21.56
C VAL A 196 8.93 8.16 -21.95
N THR A 197 9.00 8.56 -23.22
CA THR A 197 9.95 9.58 -23.69
C THR A 197 9.69 10.93 -23.02
N LYS A 198 8.43 11.37 -22.93
CA LYS A 198 8.06 12.61 -22.22
C LYS A 198 8.37 12.55 -20.72
N ARG A 199 8.22 11.38 -20.08
CA ARG A 199 8.59 11.16 -18.67
C ARG A 199 10.09 11.19 -18.50
N LEU A 200 10.86 10.61 -19.41
CA LEU A 200 12.32 10.66 -19.42
C LEU A 200 12.84 12.09 -19.64
N GLU A 201 12.27 12.86 -20.57
CA GLU A 201 12.62 14.28 -20.75
C GLU A 201 12.28 15.14 -19.52
N ARG A 202 11.22 14.78 -18.78
CA ARG A 202 10.86 15.45 -17.53
C ARG A 202 11.82 15.09 -16.41
N ILE A 203 12.27 13.83 -16.35
CA ILE A 203 13.30 13.35 -15.42
C ILE A 203 14.65 14.01 -15.74
N GLU A 204 15.02 14.11 -17.01
CA GLU A 204 16.24 14.78 -17.44
C GLU A 204 16.21 16.27 -17.09
N ARG A 205 15.09 16.97 -17.32
CA ARG A 205 14.91 18.36 -16.88
C ARG A 205 14.91 18.52 -15.36
N SER A 206 14.33 17.57 -14.61
CA SER A 206 14.38 17.63 -13.14
C SER A 206 15.79 17.35 -12.61
N ILE A 207 16.52 16.42 -13.22
CA ILE A 207 17.91 16.15 -12.89
C ILE A 207 18.77 17.37 -13.23
N GLU A 208 18.62 17.97 -14.42
CA GLU A 208 19.37 19.16 -14.81
C GLU A 208 19.09 20.36 -13.88
N MET A 209 17.83 20.56 -13.49
CA MET A 209 17.45 21.56 -12.48
C MET A 209 18.04 21.24 -11.10
N GLU A 210 18.03 19.98 -10.66
CA GLU A 210 18.59 19.54 -9.37
C GLU A 210 20.13 19.63 -9.36
N TYR A 211 20.79 19.41 -10.49
CA TYR A 211 22.24 19.63 -10.65
C TYR A 211 22.58 21.13 -10.67
N LEU A 212 21.76 21.97 -11.29
CA LEU A 212 21.95 23.43 -11.26
C LEU A 212 21.71 24.01 -9.86
N GLU A 213 20.67 23.55 -9.16
CA GLU A 213 20.39 23.94 -7.78
C GLU A 213 21.44 23.38 -6.81
N GLY A 214 21.91 22.15 -7.03
CA GLY A 214 22.98 21.53 -6.24
C GLY A 214 24.31 22.26 -6.38
N ASN A 215 24.72 22.62 -7.60
CA ASN A 215 25.94 23.38 -7.85
C ASN A 215 25.87 24.80 -7.26
N ALA A 216 24.74 25.50 -7.44
CA ALA A 216 24.55 26.82 -6.84
C ALA A 216 24.56 26.77 -5.30
N LYS A 217 23.93 25.75 -4.71
CA LYS A 217 23.94 25.54 -3.26
C LYS A 217 25.35 25.22 -2.75
N GLN A 218 26.14 24.47 -3.53
CA GLN A 218 27.52 24.15 -3.19
C GLN A 218 28.44 25.37 -3.28
N GLU A 219 28.33 26.19 -4.34
CA GLU A 219 29.11 27.43 -4.48
C GLU A 219 28.83 28.42 -3.34
N ILE A 220 27.56 28.57 -2.95
CA ILE A 220 27.18 29.44 -1.82
C ILE A 220 27.70 28.87 -0.50
N ARG A 221 27.65 27.54 -0.31
CA ARG A 221 28.18 26.88 0.88
C ARG A 221 29.69 27.06 1.01
N ASP A 222 30.43 26.90 -0.09
CA ASP A 222 31.88 27.05 -0.13
C ASP A 222 32.27 28.49 0.22
N ARG A 223 31.55 29.47 -0.35
CA ARG A 223 31.75 30.89 -0.04
C ARG A 223 31.41 31.24 1.42
N LEU A 224 30.34 30.67 1.99
CA LEU A 224 30.00 30.86 3.40
C LEU A 224 31.11 30.31 4.30
N THR A 225 31.60 29.10 4.00
CA THR A 225 32.70 28.46 4.73
C THR A 225 33.98 29.29 4.65
N GLU A 226 34.30 29.82 3.48
CA GLU A 226 35.47 30.67 3.25
C GLU A 226 35.38 31.96 4.07
N LEU A 227 34.24 32.65 4.06
CA LEU A 227 34.03 33.88 4.85
C LEU A 227 34.21 33.66 6.35
N VAL A 228 33.59 32.61 6.91
CA VAL A 228 33.72 32.30 8.34
C VAL A 228 35.14 31.86 8.68
N ARG A 229 35.84 31.17 7.76
CA ARG A 229 37.24 30.78 7.95
C ARG A 229 38.21 31.98 7.90
N GLU A 230 37.99 32.93 7.00
CA GLU A 230 38.86 34.10 6.82
C GLU A 230 38.74 35.07 8.01
N GLU A 231 37.52 35.35 8.45
CA GLU A 231 37.24 36.31 9.53
C GLU A 231 37.28 35.68 10.93
N GLY A 232 37.23 34.34 11.00
CA GLY A 232 37.30 33.53 12.22
C GLY A 232 35.98 33.51 12.99
N VAL A 233 35.40 34.68 13.27
CA VAL A 233 34.11 34.85 13.94
C VAL A 233 33.30 35.91 13.19
N LEU A 234 32.09 35.57 12.76
CA LEU A 234 31.16 36.49 12.09
C LEU A 234 29.78 36.43 12.73
N THR A 235 29.09 37.56 12.79
CA THR A 235 27.68 37.57 13.17
C THR A 235 26.80 37.07 12.03
N PHE A 236 25.65 36.47 12.38
CA PHE A 236 24.68 36.03 11.38
C PHE A 236 24.20 37.18 10.47
N GLY A 237 24.09 38.40 11.00
CA GLY A 237 23.78 39.60 10.22
C GLY A 237 24.83 39.90 9.16
N GLU A 238 26.11 39.85 9.53
CA GLU A 238 27.23 40.08 8.60
C GLU A 238 27.29 39.02 7.49
N LEU A 239 26.97 37.76 7.80
CA LEU A 239 26.89 36.69 6.81
C LEU A 239 25.74 36.89 5.81
N VAL A 240 24.57 37.30 6.30
CA VAL A 240 23.42 37.61 5.45
C VAL A 240 23.73 38.77 4.51
N ASP A 241 24.33 39.83 5.02
CA ASP A 241 24.69 41.01 4.23
C ASP A 241 25.78 40.68 3.19
N SER A 242 26.79 39.91 3.59
CA SER A 242 27.92 39.53 2.71
C SER A 242 27.52 38.59 1.57
N LEU A 243 26.56 37.70 1.82
CA LEU A 243 26.05 36.77 0.80
C LEU A 243 24.90 37.37 -0.01
N SER A 244 24.27 38.45 0.46
CA SER A 244 23.08 39.07 -0.15
C SER A 244 21.94 38.07 -0.39
N LEU A 245 21.74 37.15 0.55
CA LEU A 245 20.73 36.09 0.50
C LEU A 245 19.66 36.28 1.58
N ASP A 246 18.52 35.59 1.42
CA ASP A 246 17.47 35.60 2.43
C ASP A 246 17.95 34.94 3.74
N LYS A 247 17.56 35.50 4.89
CA LYS A 247 17.92 35.00 6.22
C LYS A 247 17.59 33.52 6.40
N THR A 248 16.49 33.05 5.83
CA THR A 248 16.06 31.64 5.94
C THR A 248 17.05 30.71 5.23
N VAL A 249 17.57 31.14 4.08
CA VAL A 249 18.53 30.37 3.27
C VAL A 249 19.87 30.28 3.99
N VAL A 250 20.38 31.41 4.49
CA VAL A 250 21.64 31.45 5.24
C VAL A 250 21.54 30.65 6.53
N ALA A 251 20.43 30.76 7.28
CA ALA A 251 20.21 29.98 8.49
C ALA A 251 20.25 28.47 8.21
N GLY A 252 19.57 28.01 7.16
CA GLY A 252 19.59 26.60 6.76
C GLY A 252 21.00 26.10 6.44
N MET A 253 21.80 26.90 5.73
CA MET A 253 23.19 26.56 5.39
C MET A 253 24.10 26.53 6.63
N VAL A 254 23.97 27.49 7.54
CA VAL A 254 24.74 27.50 8.81
C VAL A 254 24.41 26.28 9.66
N TYR A 255 23.14 25.86 9.71
CA TYR A 255 22.73 24.62 10.39
C TYR A 255 23.34 23.37 9.75
N GLU A 256 23.35 23.29 8.41
CA GLU A 256 23.99 22.18 7.69
C GLU A 256 25.51 22.13 7.99
N LEU A 257 26.17 23.29 8.02
CA LEU A 257 27.59 23.40 8.32
C LEU A 257 27.90 22.98 9.77
N ARG A 258 27.08 23.39 10.74
CA ARG A 258 27.19 22.93 12.14
C ARG A 258 26.95 21.43 12.25
N GLY A 259 25.97 20.89 11.53
CA GLY A 259 25.73 19.45 11.46
C GLY A 259 26.91 18.66 10.87
N SER A 260 27.69 19.28 9.99
CA SER A 260 28.96 18.73 9.48
C SER A 260 30.19 19.05 10.33
N GLY A 261 30.01 19.78 11.44
CA GLY A 261 31.07 20.18 12.36
C GLY A 261 31.99 21.28 11.86
N GLN A 262 31.65 21.99 10.78
CA GLN A 262 32.51 23.01 10.16
C GLN A 262 32.40 24.39 10.83
N VAL A 263 31.28 24.65 11.50
CA VAL A 263 31.04 25.88 12.25
C VAL A 263 30.35 25.55 13.57
N ASP A 264 30.49 26.40 14.57
CA ASP A 264 29.73 26.34 15.82
C ASP A 264 29.13 27.70 16.17
N PHE A 265 28.05 27.67 16.94
CA PHE A 265 27.39 28.87 17.44
C PHE A 265 26.61 28.55 18.73
N ASP A 266 26.51 29.52 19.63
CA ASP A 266 25.82 29.35 20.91
C ASP A 266 24.31 29.22 20.70
N GLU A 267 23.76 28.10 21.15
CA GLU A 267 22.34 27.80 21.04
C GLU A 267 21.58 28.41 22.22
N THR A 268 21.06 29.62 22.04
CA THR A 268 20.08 30.19 22.98
C THR A 268 18.73 29.49 22.85
N ASP A 269 17.97 29.36 23.94
CA ASP A 269 16.63 28.75 23.97
C ASP A 269 15.68 29.34 22.90
N GLY A 270 15.60 28.71 21.72
CA GLY A 270 14.77 29.14 20.59
C GLY A 270 15.43 28.97 19.23
N PHE A 271 14.85 29.61 18.21
CA PHE A 271 15.49 29.71 16.88
C PHE A 271 16.65 30.72 17.00
N PRO A 272 17.91 30.29 16.94
CA PRO A 272 19.09 31.08 17.30
C PRO A 272 19.20 32.33 16.42
N PHE A 273 18.89 32.23 15.13
CA PHE A 273 19.01 33.34 14.17
C PHE A 273 17.84 34.33 14.18
N LYS A 274 17.08 34.39 15.28
CA LYS A 274 16.06 35.43 15.49
C LYS A 274 16.70 36.80 15.72
N ASP A 275 17.83 36.81 16.40
CA ASP A 275 18.68 37.98 16.59
C ASP A 275 19.85 37.92 15.59
N SER A 276 20.20 39.05 14.99
CA SER A 276 21.26 39.10 13.96
C SER A 276 22.67 39.09 14.55
N ASP A 277 22.77 39.11 15.89
CA ASP A 277 24.00 39.23 16.65
C ASP A 277 24.58 37.87 17.08
N VAL A 278 24.03 36.75 16.57
CA VAL A 278 24.58 35.42 16.85
C VAL A 278 25.94 35.27 16.17
N GLU A 279 26.98 35.06 16.98
CA GLU A 279 28.34 34.79 16.53
C GLU A 279 28.46 33.35 16.02
N ILE A 280 29.04 33.20 14.83
CA ILE A 280 29.31 31.94 14.15
C ILE A 280 30.82 31.82 14.01
N GLU A 281 31.39 30.77 14.60
CA GLU A 281 32.84 30.51 14.62
C GLU A 281 33.19 29.33 13.72
N TYR A 282 34.31 29.40 13.01
CA TYR A 282 34.84 28.28 12.25
C TYR A 282 35.49 27.23 13.17
N VAL A 283 35.13 25.96 13.00
CA VAL A 283 35.75 24.86 13.75
C VAL A 283 36.76 24.14 12.86
N ASP A 284 38.05 24.28 13.19
CA ASP A 284 39.12 23.58 12.47
C ASP A 284 39.20 22.10 12.92
N ASN A 285 38.48 21.24 12.20
CA ASN A 285 38.61 19.80 12.33
C ASN A 285 39.85 19.34 11.53
N GLY A 286 41.01 19.36 12.19
CA GLY A 286 42.28 18.87 11.63
C GLY A 286 42.26 17.43 11.14
#